data_AF-A0A382CGA3-F1
#
_entry.id   AF-A0A382CGA3-F1
#
_cell.length_a   1.000
_cell.length_b   1.000
_cell.length_c   1.000
_cell.angle_alpha   90.00
_cell.angle_beta   90.00
_cell.angle_gamma   90.00
#
_symmetry.space_group_name_H-M   'P 1'
#
loop_
_entity.id
_entity.type
_entity.pdbx_description
1 polymer ?
#
loop_
_entity_poly.entity_id
_entity_poly.type
_entity_poly.pdbx_seq_one_letter_code
_entity_poly.pdbx_strand_id
1 'polypeptide(L)' 'MKRAKIYIPTKTALQSGKGKIKNWILKFKTKDTKTNPLMGWESGEDTLREVILEFPSKEKAIEYAKSNNIDYEI' A
#
# COMPACT_ATOMS: atom_id res chain seq x y z
N MET A 1 5.02 15.73 2.27
CA MET A 1 3.77 14.98 2.53
C MET A 1 3.97 13.53 2.16
N LYS A 2 3.35 12.60 2.89
CA LYS A 2 3.41 11.17 2.58
C LYS A 2 2.56 10.92 1.34
N ARG A 3 3.05 10.13 0.38
CA ARG A 3 2.31 9.78 -0.83
C ARG A 3 1.77 8.36 -0.71
N ALA A 4 0.53 8.13 -1.10
CA ALA A 4 -0.11 6.83 -1.12
C ALA A 4 -0.81 6.56 -2.45
N LYS A 5 -1.03 5.29 -2.76
CA LYS A 5 -1.83 4.83 -3.87
C LYS A 5 -3.08 4.13 -3.34
N ILE A 6 -4.25 4.50 -3.87
CA ILE A 6 -5.55 3.97 -3.50
C ILE A 6 -6.09 3.17 -4.70
N TYR A 7 -6.16 1.84 -4.59
CA TYR A 7 -6.57 1.00 -5.72
C TYR A 7 -7.30 -0.26 -5.27
N ILE A 8 -8.05 -0.89 -6.19
CA ILE A 8 -8.55 -2.25 -6.01
C ILE A 8 -7.47 -3.21 -6.53
N PRO A 9 -7.00 -4.18 -5.75
CA PRO A 9 -5.99 -5.13 -6.22
C PRO A 9 -6.54 -5.96 -7.38
N THR A 10 -5.69 -6.23 -8.36
CA THR A 10 -6.04 -7.13 -9.45
C THR A 10 -6.03 -8.57 -8.97
N LYS A 11 -6.84 -9.42 -9.62
CA LYS A 11 -6.83 -10.86 -9.38
C LYS A 11 -5.44 -11.44 -9.70
N THR A 12 -4.91 -12.29 -8.83
CA THR A 12 -3.68 -13.04 -9.10
C THR A 12 -3.89 -13.98 -10.29
N ALA A 13 -3.03 -13.89 -11.31
CA ALA A 13 -3.18 -14.64 -12.55
C ALA A 13 -3.23 -16.17 -12.34
N LEU A 14 -2.49 -16.69 -11.36
CA LEU A 14 -2.37 -18.13 -11.09
C LEU A 14 -3.53 -18.72 -10.27
N GLN A 15 -4.41 -17.90 -9.69
CA GLN A 15 -5.46 -18.37 -8.78
C GLN A 15 -6.84 -18.01 -9.32
N SER A 16 -7.81 -18.91 -9.20
CA SER A 16 -9.19 -18.64 -9.64
C SER A 16 -9.98 -17.71 -8.72
N GLY A 17 -9.58 -17.58 -7.45
CA GLY A 17 -10.29 -16.85 -6.41
C GLY A 17 -10.42 -15.34 -6.66
N LYS A 18 -11.61 -14.80 -6.39
CA LYS A 18 -11.94 -13.36 -6.49
C LYS A 18 -12.19 -12.70 -5.12
N GLY A 19 -11.74 -13.32 -4.03
CA GLY A 19 -11.99 -12.79 -2.68
C GLY A 19 -11.29 -11.45 -2.42
N LYS A 20 -10.07 -11.30 -2.95
CA LYS A 20 -9.20 -10.15 -2.66
C LYS A 20 -9.56 -8.87 -3.43
N ILE A 21 -10.38 -8.96 -4.48
CA ILE A 21 -10.71 -7.81 -5.35
C ILE A 21 -11.91 -6.98 -4.86
N LYS A 22 -12.37 -7.18 -3.62
CA LYS A 22 -13.57 -6.53 -3.07
C LYS A 22 -13.27 -5.23 -2.33
N ASN A 23 -12.09 -5.15 -1.70
CA ASN A 23 -11.72 -4.02 -0.85
C ASN A 23 -10.78 -3.07 -1.61
N TRP A 24 -10.92 -1.79 -1.32
CA TRP A 24 -9.99 -0.74 -1.72
C TRP A 24 -8.78 -0.76 -0.80
N ILE A 25 -7.59 -0.67 -1.37
CA ILE A 25 -6.33 -0.69 -0.63
C ILE A 25 -5.67 0.68 -0.74
N LEU A 26 -5.26 1.24 0.40
CA LEU A 26 -4.34 2.36 0.48
C LEU A 26 -2.95 1.84 0.87
N LYS A 27 -1.98 2.03 -0.02
CA LYS A 27 -0.58 1.65 0.19
C LYS A 27 0.34 2.85 0.05
N PHE A 28 1.25 3.04 0.99
CA PHE A 28 2.22 4.14 0.94
C PHE A 28 3.30 3.90 -0.12
N LYS A 29 3.72 4.97 -0.80
CA LYS A 29 4.94 4.98 -1.61
C LYS A 29 6.12 5.19 -0.67
N THR A 30 6.94 4.17 -0.52
CA THR A 30 8.14 4.20 0.30
C THR A 30 9.39 4.20 -0.57
N LYS A 31 10.54 4.52 0.03
CA LYS A 31 11.84 4.44 -0.65
C LYS A 31 12.26 2.99 -0.89
N ASP A 32 13.20 2.82 -1.81
CA ASP A 32 13.88 1.55 -2.02
C ASP A 32 14.64 1.12 -0.77
N THR A 33 14.63 -0.18 -0.57
CA THR A 33 15.36 -0.88 0.48
C THR A 33 16.82 -1.03 0.11
N LYS A 34 17.68 -1.11 1.12
CA LYS A 34 19.11 -1.33 0.96
C LYS A 34 19.46 -2.74 1.41
N THR A 35 20.40 -3.38 0.73
CA THR A 35 20.90 -4.69 1.14
C THR A 35 21.95 -4.52 2.25
N ASN A 36 21.82 -5.28 3.34
CA ASN A 36 22.80 -5.30 4.41
C ASN A 36 24.11 -5.98 3.92
N PRO A 37 25.29 -5.37 4.12
CA PRO A 37 26.55 -5.90 3.59
C PRO A 37 27.05 -7.17 4.28
N LEU A 38 26.62 -7.46 5.51
CA LEU A 38 27.07 -8.63 6.27
C LEU A 38 26.28 -9.88 5.90
N MET A 39 24.94 -9.81 5.99
CA MET A 39 24.04 -10.96 5.82
C MET A 39 23.30 -10.97 4.48
N GLY A 40 23.35 -9.88 3.71
CA GLY A 40 22.61 -9.76 2.45
C GLY A 40 21.10 -9.54 2.60
N TRP A 41 20.61 -9.25 3.81
CA TRP A 41 19.17 -9.05 4.05
C TRP A 41 18.68 -7.70 3.54
N GLU A 42 17.43 -7.68 3.08
CA GLU A 42 16.72 -6.46 2.71
C GLU A 42 16.45 -5.64 3.98
N SER A 43 17.07 -4.47 4.09
CA SER A 43 16.93 -3.55 5.23
C SER A 43 16.23 -2.27 4.75
N GLY A 44 15.20 -1.85 5.49
CA GLY A 44 14.45 -0.63 5.22
C GLY A 44 14.65 0.41 6.31
N GLU A 45 14.63 1.69 5.92
CA GLU A 45 14.65 2.83 6.86
C GLU A 45 13.22 3.33 7.18
N ASP A 46 12.20 2.85 6.46
CA ASP A 46 10.82 3.32 6.53
C ASP A 46 9.85 2.19 6.93
N THR A 47 9.10 2.39 8.01
CA THR A 47 8.12 1.44 8.55
C THR A 47 6.80 1.46 7.76
N LEU A 48 6.53 2.53 7.00
CA LEU A 48 5.27 2.68 6.26
C LEU A 48 5.13 1.69 5.10
N ARG A 49 6.21 0.98 4.75
CA ARG A 49 6.23 0.01 3.66
C ARG A 49 5.33 -1.20 3.94
N GLU A 50 5.22 -1.55 5.22
CA GLU A 50 4.43 -2.69 5.69
C GLU A 50 2.96 -2.33 5.93
N VAL A 51 2.66 -1.03 6.01
CA VAL A 51 1.30 -0.55 6.29
C VAL A 51 0.43 -0.65 5.04
N ILE A 52 -0.54 -1.56 5.08
CA ILE A 52 -1.58 -1.73 4.08
C ILE A 52 -2.93 -1.51 4.77
N LEU A 53 -3.70 -0.53 4.30
CA LEU A 53 -5.01 -0.24 4.85
C LEU A 53 -6.09 -0.67 3.87
N GLU A 54 -7.07 -1.42 4.36
CA GLU A 54 -8.21 -1.88 3.58
C GLU A 54 -9.47 -1.06 3.90
N PHE A 55 -10.19 -0.68 2.85
CA PHE A 55 -11.42 0.09 2.92
C PHE A 55 -12.51 -0.59 2.11
N PRO A 56 -13.78 -0.51 2.56
CA PRO A 56 -14.90 -1.08 1.80
C PRO A 56 -15.31 -0.20 0.60
N SER A 57 -14.93 1.09 0.58
CA SER A 57 -15.26 2.01 -0.52
C SER A 57 -14.11 2.97 -0.82
N LYS A 58 -14.12 3.53 -2.04
CA LYS A 58 -13.14 4.51 -2.51
C LYS A 58 -13.19 5.78 -1.68
N GLU A 59 -14.39 6.24 -1.34
CA GLU A 59 -14.63 7.50 -0.63
C GLU A 59 -14.02 7.46 0.76
N LYS A 60 -14.18 6.34 1.49
CA LYS A 60 -13.57 6.15 2.81
C LYS A 60 -12.05 6.18 2.77
N ALA A 61 -11.44 5.59 1.73
CA ALA A 61 -9.99 5.65 1.56
C ALA A 61 -9.50 7.09 1.29
N ILE A 62 -10.24 7.84 0.47
CA ILE A 62 -9.94 9.26 0.17
C ILE A 62 -10.13 10.14 1.42
N GLU A 63 -11.21 9.93 2.18
CA GLU A 63 -11.48 10.65 3.42
C GLU A 63 -10.35 10.42 4.43
N TYR A 64 -9.92 9.17 4.60
CA TYR A 64 -8.77 8.86 5.45
C TYR A 64 -7.49 9.57 4.99
N ALA A 65 -7.20 9.55 3.67
CA ALA A 65 -6.03 10.22 3.12
C ALA A 65 -6.06 11.74 3.37
N LYS A 66 -7.22 12.38 3.15
CA LYS A 66 -7.41 13.82 3.40
C LYS A 66 -7.24 14.18 4.87
N SER A 67 -7.90 13.43 5.77
CA SER A 67 -7.82 13.66 7.22
C SER A 67 -6.39 13.51 7.78
N ASN A 68 -5.58 12.66 7.16
CA ASN A 68 -4.19 12.42 7.57
C ASN A 68 -3.16 13.24 6.78
N ASN A 69 -3.59 14.19 5.93
CA ASN A 69 -2.70 14.98 5.07
C ASN A 69 -1.74 14.12 4.21
N ILE A 70 -2.30 13.06 3.61
CA ILE A 70 -1.60 12.13 2.72
C ILE A 70 -1.96 12.49 1.28
N ASP A 71 -0.95 12.77 0.47
CA ASP A 71 -1.12 12.90 -0.98
C ASP A 71 -1.49 11.54 -1.56
N TYR A 72 -2.57 11.46 -2.34
CA TYR A 72 -3.05 10.21 -2.88
C TYR A 72 -3.14 10.22 -4.40
N GLU A 73 -2.90 9.06 -4.99
CA GLU A 73 -3.14 8.73 -6.40
C GLU A 73 -4.14 7.57 -6.45
N ILE A 74 -5.06 7.58 -7.41
CA ILE A 74 -6.09 6.52 -7.59
C ILE A 74 -5.67 5.65 -8.78
#